data_AF-A0A3R6PTF5-F1
#
_entry.id   AF-A0A3R6PTF5-F1
#
_cell.length_a   1.000
_cell.length_b   1.000
_cell.length_c   1.000
_cell.angle_alpha   90.00
_cell.angle_beta   90.00
_cell.angle_gamma   90.00
#
_symmetry.space_group_name_H-M   'P 1'
#
loop_
_entity.id
_entity.type
_entity.pdbx_description
1 polymer ?
#
loop_
_entity_poly.entity_id
_entity_poly.type
_entity_poly.pdbx_seq_one_letter_code
_entity_poly.pdbx_strand_id
1 'polypeptide(L)'
;MAVNTYSMKKDWNKKVSAHFSVYEFACSDKSDMVLVDTSLIEVLEQIRAHFGKPVKINSAYRTPAYNISIGGSPRSQHCLGTAADIRIVGVDPIQIALYAASLPLYAKRGGIGYYSRVGLKDGFVHVDVRSWSSRWISKAGTAYVSVSKIMPTIKQGAKDCVGRISYAVTVLQRHLSITADGNFGAGTKAKLIEYQKAHGLTADGICGPGTWGSFT
;
A
#
# COMPACT_ATOMS: atom_id res chain seq x y z
N MET A 1 -4.06 -19.74 -7.47
CA MET A 1 -3.71 -18.71 -8.45
C MET A 1 -4.40 -19.11 -9.74
N ALA A 2 -5.55 -18.49 -10.01
CA ALA A 2 -6.28 -18.68 -11.24
C ALA A 2 -6.46 -17.29 -11.85
N VAL A 3 -5.65 -17.01 -12.87
CA VAL A 3 -5.71 -15.77 -13.65
C VAL A 3 -6.73 -15.97 -14.74
N ASN A 4 -7.77 -15.16 -14.73
CA ASN A 4 -8.81 -15.16 -15.75
C ASN A 4 -8.51 -14.08 -16.79
N THR A 5 -8.85 -14.38 -18.05
CA THR A 5 -8.74 -13.46 -19.17
C THR A 5 -10.13 -12.94 -19.55
N TYR A 6 -10.26 -11.63 -19.67
CA TYR A 6 -11.49 -10.94 -20.10
C TYR A 6 -11.22 -10.02 -21.29
N SER A 7 -12.29 -9.63 -21.98
CA SER A 7 -12.26 -8.67 -23.10
C SER A 7 -13.05 -7.41 -22.73
N MET A 8 -12.45 -6.22 -22.85
CA MET A 8 -13.11 -4.94 -22.61
C MET A 8 -14.28 -4.69 -23.55
N LYS A 9 -14.23 -5.23 -24.78
CA LYS A 9 -15.33 -5.13 -25.75
C LYS A 9 -16.55 -5.98 -25.34
N LYS A 10 -16.33 -7.11 -24.66
CA LYS A 10 -17.39 -8.10 -24.33
C LYS A 10 -17.83 -8.05 -22.88
N ASP A 11 -16.88 -7.89 -21.97
CA ASP A 11 -17.03 -8.11 -20.54
C ASP A 11 -16.98 -6.82 -19.72
N TRP A 12 -17.02 -5.61 -20.33
CA TRP A 12 -16.84 -4.32 -19.64
C TRP A 12 -17.56 -4.24 -18.28
N ASN A 13 -18.87 -4.47 -18.25
CA ASN A 13 -19.71 -4.41 -17.03
C ASN A 13 -19.82 -5.75 -16.27
N LYS A 14 -19.12 -6.80 -16.74
CA LYS A 14 -19.16 -8.11 -16.09
C LYS A 14 -18.60 -8.01 -14.68
N LYS A 15 -19.36 -8.49 -13.70
CA LYS A 15 -18.93 -8.59 -12.31
C LYS A 15 -17.92 -9.71 -12.15
N VAL A 16 -16.80 -9.40 -11.49
CA VAL A 16 -15.81 -10.39 -11.06
C VAL A 16 -15.95 -10.73 -9.57
N SER A 17 -16.72 -9.92 -8.84
CA SER A 17 -17.18 -10.13 -7.47
C SER A 17 -18.40 -9.25 -7.18
N ALA A 18 -18.86 -9.24 -5.92
CA ALA A 18 -19.96 -8.38 -5.49
C ALA A 18 -19.70 -6.90 -5.79
N HIS A 19 -18.46 -6.44 -5.60
CA HIS A 19 -18.15 -5.02 -5.64
C HIS A 19 -17.28 -4.58 -6.82
N PHE A 20 -16.68 -5.51 -7.57
CA PHE A 20 -15.77 -5.17 -8.66
C PHE A 20 -16.23 -5.71 -10.01
N SER A 21 -15.94 -4.96 -11.05
CA SER A 21 -16.27 -5.26 -12.46
C SER A 21 -15.00 -5.25 -13.30
N VAL A 22 -15.01 -5.96 -14.44
CA VAL A 22 -13.82 -6.14 -15.29
C VAL A 22 -13.15 -4.81 -15.67
N TYR A 23 -13.92 -3.78 -16.03
CA TYR A 23 -13.35 -2.50 -16.48
C TYR A 23 -12.43 -1.84 -15.45
N GLU A 24 -12.64 -2.09 -14.16
CA GLU A 24 -11.83 -1.50 -13.08
C GLU A 24 -10.41 -2.05 -13.06
N PHE A 25 -10.19 -3.22 -13.69
CA PHE A 25 -8.88 -3.85 -13.77
C PHE A 25 -8.15 -3.59 -15.08
N ALA A 26 -8.78 -2.88 -16.02
CA ALA A 26 -8.27 -2.70 -17.37
C ALA A 26 -6.98 -1.89 -17.40
N CYS A 27 -6.18 -2.15 -18.44
CA CYS A 27 -4.97 -1.38 -18.69
C CYS A 27 -5.34 0.02 -19.22
N SER A 28 -4.63 1.04 -18.76
CA SER A 28 -4.86 2.44 -19.17
C SER A 28 -4.55 2.71 -20.65
N ASP A 29 -3.84 1.80 -21.33
CA ASP A 29 -3.61 1.86 -22.78
C ASP A 29 -4.85 1.55 -23.62
N LYS A 30 -5.99 1.22 -22.97
CA LYS A 30 -7.27 0.90 -23.59
C LYS A 30 -7.23 -0.37 -24.47
N SER A 31 -6.24 -1.23 -24.24
CA SER A 31 -6.19 -2.56 -24.84
C SER A 31 -7.42 -3.39 -24.44
N ASP A 32 -7.80 -4.32 -25.32
CA ASP A 32 -9.00 -5.14 -25.09
C ASP A 32 -8.80 -6.18 -23.98
N MET A 33 -7.60 -6.71 -23.84
CA MET A 33 -7.33 -7.81 -22.91
C MET A 33 -7.20 -7.31 -21.48
N VAL A 34 -7.85 -8.02 -20.54
CA VAL A 34 -7.70 -7.80 -19.10
C VAL A 34 -7.39 -9.13 -18.43
N LEU A 35 -6.31 -9.18 -17.64
CA LEU A 35 -5.97 -10.33 -16.81
C LEU A 35 -6.25 -10.02 -15.34
N VAL A 36 -6.94 -10.91 -14.63
CA VAL A 36 -7.22 -10.75 -13.19
C VAL A 36 -7.12 -12.07 -12.45
N ASP A 37 -6.26 -12.15 -11.44
CA ASP A 37 -6.20 -13.28 -10.51
C ASP A 37 -7.36 -13.24 -9.50
N THR A 38 -8.01 -14.39 -9.32
CA THR A 38 -9.11 -14.58 -8.35
C THR A 38 -8.70 -14.26 -6.91
N SER A 39 -7.50 -14.64 -6.48
CA SER A 39 -7.01 -14.32 -5.14
C SER A 39 -6.74 -12.83 -4.95
N LEU A 40 -6.42 -12.08 -6.01
CA LEU A 40 -6.32 -10.61 -5.93
C LEU A 40 -7.70 -10.01 -5.63
N ILE A 41 -8.75 -10.48 -6.31
CA ILE A 41 -10.12 -10.03 -6.08
C ILE A 41 -10.54 -10.30 -4.62
N GLU A 42 -10.23 -11.49 -4.08
CA GLU A 42 -10.50 -11.85 -2.68
C GLU A 42 -9.81 -10.91 -1.68
N VAL A 43 -8.56 -10.50 -1.96
CA VAL A 43 -7.83 -9.53 -1.13
C VAL A 43 -8.54 -8.16 -1.19
N LEU A 44 -8.95 -7.71 -2.37
CA LEU A 44 -9.62 -6.42 -2.54
C LEU A 44 -10.99 -6.39 -1.86
N GLU A 45 -11.74 -7.49 -1.88
CA GLU A 45 -13.01 -7.62 -1.16
C GLU A 45 -12.81 -7.58 0.36
N GLN A 46 -11.79 -8.27 0.89
CA GLN A 46 -11.46 -8.21 2.32
C GLN A 46 -11.09 -6.79 2.76
N ILE A 47 -10.28 -6.08 1.96
CA ILE A 47 -9.93 -4.68 2.21
C ILE A 47 -11.18 -3.80 2.19
N ARG A 48 -12.04 -3.94 1.18
CA ARG A 48 -13.29 -3.19 1.09
C ARG A 48 -14.19 -3.42 2.30
N ALA A 49 -14.37 -4.68 2.69
CA ALA A 49 -15.21 -5.08 3.81
C ALA A 49 -14.70 -4.48 5.14
N HIS A 50 -13.38 -4.52 5.37
CA HIS A 50 -12.79 -3.98 6.59
C HIS A 50 -12.99 -2.47 6.75
N PHE A 51 -12.77 -1.70 5.68
CA PHE A 51 -12.91 -0.24 5.74
C PHE A 51 -14.35 0.23 5.55
N GLY A 52 -15.28 -0.64 5.13
CA GLY A 52 -16.66 -0.28 4.84
C GLY A 52 -16.81 0.78 3.75
N LYS A 53 -15.78 0.96 2.90
CA LYS A 53 -15.67 2.05 1.93
C LYS A 53 -15.25 1.50 0.56
N PRO A 54 -15.65 2.16 -0.55
CA PRO A 54 -15.22 1.76 -1.89
C PRO A 54 -13.69 1.79 -2.04
N VAL A 55 -13.13 0.65 -2.46
CA VAL A 55 -11.73 0.54 -2.89
C VAL A 55 -11.66 1.00 -4.34
N LYS A 56 -10.92 2.08 -4.60
CA LYS A 56 -10.65 2.56 -5.95
C LYS A 56 -9.37 1.94 -6.47
N ILE A 57 -9.46 1.27 -7.62
CA ILE A 57 -8.32 0.74 -8.35
C ILE A 57 -7.78 1.86 -9.24
N ASN A 58 -6.55 2.31 -8.99
CA ASN A 58 -5.86 3.30 -9.82
C ASN A 58 -5.20 2.65 -11.04
N SER A 59 -4.69 1.43 -10.85
CA SER A 59 -4.05 0.62 -11.90
C SER A 59 -4.11 -0.84 -11.49
N ALA A 60 -4.47 -1.75 -12.38
CA ALA A 60 -4.34 -3.19 -12.16
C ALA A 60 -3.60 -3.86 -13.31
N TYR A 61 -4.28 -4.53 -14.24
CA TYR A 61 -3.61 -5.15 -15.36
C TYR A 61 -2.86 -4.09 -16.19
N ARG A 62 -1.64 -4.42 -16.62
CA ARG A 62 -0.88 -3.63 -17.59
C ARG A 62 -0.45 -4.54 -18.72
N THR A 63 -0.64 -4.12 -19.97
CA THR A 63 0.04 -4.81 -21.07
C THR A 63 1.55 -4.68 -20.89
N PRO A 64 2.35 -5.64 -21.39
CA PRO A 64 3.81 -5.51 -21.36
C PRO A 64 4.30 -4.21 -22.01
N ALA A 65 3.69 -3.82 -23.14
CA ALA A 65 4.03 -2.58 -23.86
C ALA A 65 3.75 -1.33 -23.02
N TYR A 66 2.56 -1.23 -22.42
CA TYR A 66 2.21 -0.10 -21.56
C TYR A 66 3.11 -0.03 -20.33
N ASN A 67 3.35 -1.17 -19.68
CA ASN A 67 4.24 -1.24 -18.53
C ASN A 67 5.66 -0.75 -18.87
N ILE A 68 6.20 -1.11 -20.04
CA ILE A 68 7.48 -0.59 -20.53
C ILE A 68 7.40 0.93 -20.74
N SER A 69 6.34 1.45 -21.39
CA SER A 69 6.22 2.88 -21.70
C SER A 69 6.20 3.79 -20.46
N ILE A 70 5.78 3.27 -19.30
CA ILE A 70 5.76 4.01 -18.03
C ILE A 70 6.98 3.71 -17.14
N GLY A 71 8.00 3.02 -17.67
CA GLY A 71 9.21 2.65 -16.93
C GLY A 71 8.99 1.56 -15.87
N GLY A 72 7.97 0.73 -16.05
CA GLY A 72 7.65 -0.37 -15.16
C GLY A 72 8.68 -1.50 -15.22
N SER A 73 8.79 -2.26 -14.12
CA SER A 73 9.68 -3.42 -14.07
C SER A 73 9.28 -4.50 -15.09
N PRO A 74 10.23 -5.15 -15.78
CA PRO A 74 9.93 -6.32 -16.63
C PRO A 74 9.28 -7.49 -15.88
N ARG A 75 9.44 -7.57 -14.56
CA ARG A 75 8.85 -8.61 -13.69
C ARG A 75 7.61 -8.11 -12.92
N SER A 76 6.99 -7.03 -13.40
CA SER A 76 5.84 -6.39 -12.77
C SER A 76 4.66 -7.36 -12.65
N GLN A 77 4.12 -7.50 -11.44
CA GLN A 77 2.93 -8.31 -11.18
C GLN A 77 1.68 -7.74 -11.87
N HIS A 78 1.67 -6.45 -12.20
CA HIS A 78 0.61 -5.86 -13.04
C HIS A 78 0.53 -6.53 -14.42
N CYS A 79 1.67 -6.90 -15.01
CA CYS A 79 1.70 -7.58 -16.31
C CYS A 79 1.16 -9.01 -16.27
N LEU A 80 1.04 -9.59 -15.06
CA LEU A 80 0.54 -10.94 -14.84
C LEU A 80 -0.94 -10.95 -14.40
N GLY A 81 -1.57 -9.79 -14.24
CA GLY A 81 -2.93 -9.68 -13.72
C GLY A 81 -3.05 -9.98 -12.22
N THR A 82 -1.93 -10.02 -11.49
CA THR A 82 -1.86 -10.42 -10.08
C THR A 82 -1.69 -9.24 -9.11
N ALA A 83 -1.72 -8.00 -9.61
CA ALA A 83 -1.52 -6.80 -8.80
C ALA A 83 -2.56 -5.71 -9.05
N ALA A 84 -2.78 -4.89 -8.01
CA ALA A 84 -3.53 -3.65 -8.08
C ALA A 84 -2.87 -2.56 -7.22
N ASP A 85 -2.86 -1.34 -7.75
CA ASP A 85 -2.55 -0.12 -7.02
C ASP A 85 -3.89 0.50 -6.59
N ILE A 86 -4.11 0.61 -5.28
CA ILE A 86 -5.41 0.95 -4.69
C ILE A 86 -5.36 2.17 -3.77
N ARG A 87 -6.51 2.84 -3.66
CA ARG A 87 -6.77 3.90 -2.69
C ARG A 87 -8.19 3.78 -2.13
N ILE A 88 -8.39 4.24 -0.91
CA ILE A 88 -9.73 4.42 -0.33
C ILE A 88 -9.86 5.89 0.05
N VAL A 89 -10.93 6.54 -0.42
CA VAL A 89 -11.12 7.97 -0.17
C VAL A 89 -11.31 8.22 1.33
N GLY A 90 -10.52 9.13 1.89
CA GLY A 90 -10.56 9.48 3.31
C GLY A 90 -10.09 8.35 4.24
N VAL A 91 -9.19 7.49 3.76
CA VAL A 91 -8.46 6.53 4.60
C VAL A 91 -6.98 6.73 4.33
N ASP A 92 -6.18 6.82 5.39
CA ASP A 92 -4.73 6.90 5.26
C ASP A 92 -4.18 5.62 4.60
N PRO A 93 -3.35 5.72 3.54
CA PRO A 93 -2.70 4.57 2.92
C PRO A 93 -1.96 3.66 3.91
N ILE A 94 -1.51 4.17 5.06
CA ILE A 94 -0.80 3.37 6.05
C ILE A 94 -1.73 2.34 6.67
N GLN A 95 -2.98 2.72 6.95
CA GLN A 95 -4.01 1.82 7.48
C GLN A 95 -4.32 0.74 6.46
N ILE A 96 -4.46 1.10 5.18
CA ILE A 96 -4.71 0.14 4.11
C ILE A 96 -3.56 -0.87 4.02
N ALA A 97 -2.30 -0.41 4.05
CA ALA A 97 -1.14 -1.28 3.93
C ALA A 97 -0.93 -2.16 5.16
N LEU A 98 -1.20 -1.66 6.37
CA LEU A 98 -1.14 -2.44 7.61
C LEU A 98 -2.24 -3.49 7.67
N TYR A 99 -3.48 -3.13 7.29
CA TYR A 99 -4.56 -4.10 7.20
C TYR A 99 -4.25 -5.18 6.17
N ALA A 100 -3.80 -4.80 4.96
CA ALA A 100 -3.37 -5.78 3.97
C ALA A 100 -2.27 -6.70 4.54
N ALA A 101 -1.27 -6.15 5.22
CA ALA A 101 -0.21 -6.95 5.84
C ALA A 101 -0.70 -7.92 6.92
N SER A 102 -1.86 -7.66 7.53
CA SER A 102 -2.48 -8.53 8.54
C SER A 102 -3.24 -9.72 7.96
N LEU A 103 -3.58 -9.71 6.66
CA LEU A 103 -4.35 -10.80 6.07
C LEU A 103 -3.53 -12.10 6.02
N PRO A 104 -4.17 -13.28 6.20
CA PRO A 104 -3.47 -14.57 6.22
C PRO A 104 -2.62 -14.87 4.97
N LEU A 105 -3.05 -14.39 3.79
CA LEU A 105 -2.28 -14.52 2.55
C LEU A 105 -0.90 -13.87 2.68
N TYR A 106 -0.85 -12.68 3.27
CA TYR A 106 0.35 -11.87 3.39
C TYR A 106 1.31 -12.31 4.49
N ALA A 107 0.87 -13.20 5.38
CA ALA A 107 1.77 -13.88 6.31
C ALA A 107 2.72 -14.87 5.60
N LYS A 108 2.34 -15.38 4.42
CA LYS A 108 3.10 -16.42 3.69
C LYS A 108 3.68 -15.94 2.37
N ARG A 109 2.96 -15.06 1.65
CA ARG A 109 3.29 -14.65 0.28
C ARG A 109 2.77 -13.24 -0.05
N GLY A 110 2.74 -12.89 -1.33
CA GLY A 110 2.20 -11.62 -1.82
C GLY A 110 3.14 -10.43 -1.62
N GLY A 111 2.94 -9.40 -2.44
CA GLY A 111 3.64 -8.13 -2.33
C GLY A 111 2.76 -7.01 -1.78
N ILE A 112 3.35 -6.14 -0.96
CA ILE A 112 2.72 -4.90 -0.50
C ILE A 112 3.72 -3.76 -0.72
N GLY A 113 3.28 -2.72 -1.40
CA GLY A 113 4.04 -1.49 -1.59
C GLY A 113 3.31 -0.30 -1.00
N TYR A 114 3.96 0.46 -0.13
CA TYR A 114 3.39 1.70 0.40
C TYR A 114 3.91 2.89 -0.41
N TYR A 115 3.00 3.67 -1.01
CA TYR A 115 3.35 4.85 -1.82
C TYR A 115 2.62 6.10 -1.33
N SER A 116 3.25 6.92 -0.49
CA SER A 116 2.71 8.25 -0.14
C SER A 116 3.75 9.32 -0.38
N ARG A 117 3.72 9.89 -1.60
CA ARG A 117 4.89 10.58 -2.16
C ARG A 117 5.19 11.96 -1.56
N VAL A 118 4.22 12.69 -1.01
CA VAL A 118 4.48 14.08 -0.52
C VAL A 118 3.62 14.48 0.70
N GLY A 119 2.66 13.66 1.15
CA GLY A 119 1.80 13.94 2.30
C GLY A 119 1.07 12.68 2.81
N LEU A 120 0.20 12.81 3.81
CA LEU A 120 -0.69 11.72 4.29
C LEU A 120 -1.87 11.46 3.32
N LYS A 121 -2.14 12.43 2.44
CA LYS A 121 -3.24 12.41 1.48
C LYS A 121 -2.60 12.42 0.09
N ASP A 122 -3.13 11.63 -0.84
CA ASP A 122 -2.64 11.39 -2.22
C ASP A 122 -1.59 10.27 -2.41
N GLY A 123 -1.50 9.35 -1.45
CA GLY A 123 -0.84 8.07 -1.63
C GLY A 123 -1.73 6.96 -2.19
N PHE A 124 -1.12 5.83 -2.52
CA PHE A 124 -1.77 4.56 -2.84
C PHE A 124 -1.00 3.39 -2.23
N VAL A 125 -1.66 2.24 -2.16
CA VAL A 125 -1.03 0.99 -1.73
C VAL A 125 -1.02 0.04 -2.92
N HIS A 126 0.14 -0.51 -3.23
CA HIS A 126 0.26 -1.64 -4.12
C HIS A 126 -0.02 -2.92 -3.35
N VAL A 127 -0.88 -3.78 -3.88
CA VAL A 127 -1.11 -5.14 -3.39
C VAL A 127 -1.00 -6.12 -4.55
N ASP A 128 -0.31 -7.22 -4.32
CA ASP A 128 -0.27 -8.33 -5.28
C ASP A 128 -0.22 -9.68 -4.59
N VAL A 129 -0.52 -10.74 -5.35
CA VAL A 129 -0.66 -12.11 -4.84
C VAL A 129 0.46 -13.06 -5.29
N ARG A 130 1.65 -12.52 -5.60
CA ARG A 130 2.83 -13.32 -6.00
C ARG A 130 3.15 -14.43 -4.97
N SER A 131 3.86 -15.47 -5.39
CA SER A 131 4.09 -16.66 -4.55
C SER A 131 5.11 -16.46 -3.41
N TRP A 132 5.85 -15.35 -3.40
CA TRP A 132 6.81 -15.00 -2.33
C TRP A 132 6.45 -13.69 -1.64
N SER A 133 6.94 -13.50 -0.41
CA SER A 133 6.74 -12.24 0.31
C SER A 133 7.63 -11.13 -0.23
N SER A 134 7.07 -9.93 -0.40
CA SER A 134 7.83 -8.73 -0.77
C SER A 134 7.19 -7.50 -0.16
N ARG A 135 7.97 -6.65 0.51
CA ARG A 135 7.50 -5.38 1.07
C ARG A 135 8.41 -4.26 0.61
N TRP A 136 7.83 -3.13 0.23
CA TRP A 136 8.62 -1.97 -0.13
C TRP A 136 7.89 -0.67 0.18
N ILE A 137 8.67 0.40 0.30
CA ILE A 137 8.19 1.74 0.60
C ILE A 137 8.74 2.68 -0.47
N SER A 138 7.87 3.55 -0.98
CA SER A 138 8.25 4.59 -1.94
C SER A 138 9.20 5.60 -1.32
N LYS A 139 10.18 6.02 -2.11
CA LYS A 139 11.01 7.20 -1.84
C LYS A 139 10.48 8.38 -2.67
N ALA A 140 11.37 9.21 -3.19
CA ALA A 140 11.09 10.19 -4.22
C ALA A 140 10.98 9.54 -5.61
N GLY A 141 10.06 10.03 -6.44
CA GLY A 141 9.85 9.50 -7.80
C GLY A 141 9.42 8.03 -7.81
N THR A 142 9.86 7.26 -8.81
CA THR A 142 9.57 5.82 -8.94
C THR A 142 10.46 4.94 -8.05
N ALA A 143 11.43 5.53 -7.35
CA ALA A 143 12.34 4.79 -6.49
C ALA A 143 11.62 4.22 -5.27
N TYR A 144 12.01 3.02 -4.88
CA TYR A 144 11.54 2.36 -3.67
C TYR A 144 12.71 1.72 -2.91
N VAL A 145 12.43 1.23 -1.72
CA VAL A 145 13.34 0.36 -0.96
C VAL A 145 12.59 -0.87 -0.50
N SER A 146 13.22 -2.04 -0.65
CA SER A 146 12.72 -3.28 -0.05
C SER A 146 12.91 -3.24 1.46
N VAL A 147 11.85 -3.57 2.19
CA VAL A 147 11.83 -3.65 3.65
C VAL A 147 11.35 -5.03 4.08
N SER A 148 11.61 -5.43 5.31
CA SER A 148 11.06 -6.68 5.86
C SER A 148 9.60 -6.52 6.31
N LYS A 149 9.18 -5.31 6.68
CA LYS A 149 7.82 -4.94 7.13
C LYS A 149 7.46 -3.53 6.66
N ILE A 150 6.19 -3.28 6.31
CA ILE A 150 5.73 -1.97 5.79
C ILE A 150 5.99 -0.83 6.76
N MET A 151 5.79 -1.05 8.06
CA MET A 151 6.18 -0.10 9.11
C MET A 151 6.93 -0.84 10.21
N PRO A 152 8.22 -0.52 10.43
CA PRO A 152 8.98 -1.10 11.52
C PRO A 152 8.63 -0.44 12.86
N THR A 153 9.03 -1.08 13.96
CA THR A 153 9.05 -0.40 15.27
C THR A 153 10.21 0.58 15.30
N ILE A 154 9.93 1.87 15.53
CA ILE A 154 10.94 2.93 15.64
C ILE A 154 10.90 3.59 17.02
N LYS A 155 12.06 4.08 17.45
CA LYS A 155 12.26 4.78 18.73
C LYS A 155 13.25 5.92 18.56
N GLN A 156 13.38 6.76 19.58
CA GLN A 156 14.37 7.85 19.62
C GLN A 156 15.76 7.35 19.17
N GLY A 157 16.39 8.10 18.27
CA GLY A 157 17.64 7.75 17.59
C GLY A 157 17.44 7.23 16.16
N ALA A 158 16.23 6.78 15.78
CA ALA A 158 15.93 6.41 14.40
C ALA A 158 16.04 7.62 13.45
N LYS A 159 16.46 7.39 12.20
CA LYS A 159 16.61 8.44 11.18
C LYS A 159 16.15 7.97 9.80
N ASP A 160 15.50 8.85 9.07
CA ASP A 160 15.11 8.70 7.69
C ASP A 160 16.23 9.17 6.77
N CYS A 161 16.88 8.25 6.05
CA CYS A 161 17.89 8.67 5.08
C CYS A 161 18.06 7.60 3.98
N VAL A 162 18.16 7.96 2.71
CA VAL A 162 18.30 6.96 1.63
C VAL A 162 19.63 6.17 1.82
N GLY A 163 19.60 4.84 1.99
CA GLY A 163 20.77 4.05 2.42
C GLY A 163 21.11 4.14 3.91
N ARG A 164 20.20 4.74 4.68
CA ARG A 164 20.07 4.90 6.13
C ARG A 164 18.56 5.00 6.43
N ILE A 165 17.74 4.12 5.85
CA ILE A 165 16.32 4.43 5.57
C ILE A 165 15.44 4.06 6.74
N SER A 166 14.95 5.08 7.42
CA SER A 166 13.55 5.09 7.78
C SER A 166 12.80 6.00 6.77
N TYR A 167 11.57 5.66 6.42
CA TYR A 167 10.57 6.63 5.93
C TYR A 167 9.50 6.80 7.03
N ALA A 168 9.59 5.95 8.06
CA ALA A 168 8.68 5.87 9.16
C ALA A 168 8.84 7.07 10.10
N VAL A 169 10.02 7.70 10.21
CA VAL A 169 10.18 8.87 11.09
C VAL A 169 9.43 10.05 10.48
N THR A 170 9.61 10.33 9.19
CA THR A 170 8.88 11.39 8.49
C THR A 170 7.38 11.10 8.49
N VAL A 171 6.94 9.85 8.31
CA VAL A 171 5.51 9.48 8.44
C VAL A 171 4.99 9.76 9.86
N LEU A 172 5.70 9.27 10.88
CA LEU A 172 5.36 9.52 12.28
C LEU A 172 5.25 11.01 12.56
N GLN A 173 6.25 11.79 12.17
CA GLN A 173 6.29 13.23 12.40
C GLN A 173 5.13 13.95 11.73
N ARG A 174 4.74 13.54 10.52
CA ARG A 174 3.53 14.06 9.85
C ARG A 174 2.26 13.76 10.63
N HIS A 175 2.10 12.54 11.14
CA HIS A 175 0.94 12.21 11.98
C HIS A 175 0.94 12.97 13.31
N LEU A 176 2.12 13.20 13.89
CA LEU A 176 2.29 14.01 15.10
C LEU A 176 2.17 15.52 14.84
N SER A 177 1.93 15.95 13.59
CA SER A 177 1.83 17.35 13.17
C SER A 177 3.04 18.19 13.60
N ILE A 178 4.24 17.61 13.49
CA ILE A 178 5.53 18.29 13.71
C ILE A 178 6.36 18.30 12.42
N THR A 179 7.44 19.10 12.42
CA THR A 179 8.38 19.15 11.30
C THR A 179 8.91 17.74 10.99
N ALA A 180 8.65 17.30 9.77
CA ALA A 180 9.02 15.96 9.31
C ALA A 180 10.46 15.94 8.77
N ASP A 181 11.42 16.24 9.64
CA ASP A 181 12.85 16.33 9.33
C ASP A 181 13.54 14.96 9.19
N GLY A 182 12.81 13.88 9.44
CA GLY A 182 13.31 12.52 9.36
C GLY A 182 14.18 12.11 10.55
N ASN A 183 14.35 12.94 11.58
CA ASN A 183 15.16 12.62 12.75
C ASN A 183 14.27 12.36 13.98
N PHE A 184 14.33 11.13 14.51
CA PHE A 184 13.61 10.78 15.73
C PHE A 184 14.42 11.29 16.94
N GLY A 185 14.36 12.60 17.19
CA GLY A 185 14.98 13.25 18.35
C GLY A 185 14.09 13.26 19.60
N ALA A 186 14.54 13.98 20.62
CA ALA A 186 13.82 14.14 21.89
C ALA A 186 12.43 14.80 21.69
N GLY A 187 12.33 15.79 20.79
CA GLY A 187 11.06 16.44 20.45
C GLY A 187 10.04 15.47 19.84
N THR A 188 10.46 14.62 18.89
CA THR A 188 9.60 13.57 18.31
C THR A 188 9.14 12.59 19.40
N LYS A 189 10.03 12.20 20.32
CA LYS A 189 9.67 11.30 21.44
C LYS A 189 8.63 11.92 22.36
N ALA A 190 8.83 13.18 22.78
CA ALA A 190 7.89 13.88 23.65
C ALA A 190 6.50 13.97 23.01
N LYS A 191 6.44 14.36 21.73
CA LYS A 191 5.19 14.44 20.98
C LYS A 191 4.53 13.07 20.78
N LEU A 192 5.31 12.02 20.58
CA LEU A 192 4.78 10.67 20.50
C LEU A 192 4.15 10.21 21.83
N ILE A 193 4.78 10.50 22.95
CA ILE A 193 4.25 10.19 24.28
C ILE A 193 2.93 10.93 24.52
N GLU A 194 2.85 12.22 24.17
CA GLU A 194 1.61 13.01 24.24
C GLU A 194 0.50 12.36 23.40
N TYR A 195 0.82 12.03 22.15
CA TYR A 195 -0.12 11.34 21.25
C TYR A 195 -0.58 10.00 21.84
N GLN A 196 0.34 9.16 22.31
CA GLN A 196 0.03 7.85 22.88
C GLN A 196 -0.92 7.99 24.08
N LYS A 197 -0.67 8.94 25.00
CA LYS A 197 -1.58 9.23 26.13
C LYS A 197 -2.96 9.64 25.66
N ALA A 198 -3.03 10.55 24.69
CA ALA A 198 -4.30 11.05 24.14
C ALA A 198 -5.12 9.95 23.45
N HIS A 199 -4.48 8.88 22.95
CA HIS A 199 -5.11 7.77 22.25
C HIS A 199 -5.23 6.49 23.10
N GLY A 200 -4.98 6.58 24.42
CA GLY A 200 -5.11 5.42 25.33
C GLY A 200 -4.09 4.30 25.09
N LEU A 201 -2.96 4.62 24.46
CA LEU A 201 -1.86 3.69 24.20
C LEU A 201 -0.82 3.73 25.32
N THR A 202 0.02 2.70 25.41
CA THR A 202 1.23 2.73 26.24
C THR A 202 2.11 3.90 25.83
N ALA A 203 2.33 4.85 26.73
CA ALA A 203 3.05 6.09 26.47
C ALA A 203 4.57 5.96 26.66
N ASP A 204 5.18 5.02 25.92
CA ASP A 204 6.60 4.66 26.00
C ASP A 204 7.51 5.45 25.04
N GLY A 205 6.93 6.24 24.13
CA GLY A 205 7.66 6.96 23.10
C GLY A 205 8.27 6.05 22.04
N ILE A 206 7.69 4.86 21.84
CA ILE A 206 8.05 3.88 20.80
C ILE A 206 6.89 3.77 19.81
N CYS A 207 7.16 3.98 18.52
CA CYS A 207 6.16 3.83 17.48
C CYS A 207 6.21 2.40 16.93
N GLY A 208 5.41 1.52 17.53
CA GLY A 208 5.23 0.12 17.11
C GLY A 208 3.87 -0.12 16.45
N PRO A 209 3.50 -1.41 16.20
CA PRO A 209 2.25 -1.77 15.51
C PRO A 209 0.99 -1.13 16.11
N GLY A 210 0.87 -1.05 17.44
CA GLY A 210 -0.27 -0.41 18.09
C GLY A 210 -0.36 1.09 17.78
N THR A 211 0.77 1.80 17.81
CA THR A 211 0.82 3.22 17.45
C THR A 211 0.53 3.42 15.97
N TRP A 212 1.14 2.63 15.08
CA TRP A 212 0.88 2.70 13.64
C TRP A 212 -0.60 2.46 13.30
N GLY A 213 -1.24 1.48 13.95
CA GLY A 213 -2.65 1.17 13.77
C GLY A 213 -3.62 2.21 14.36
N SER A 214 -3.13 3.17 15.15
CA SER A 214 -3.97 4.21 15.74
C SER A 214 -4.14 5.45 14.86
N PHE A 215 -3.36 5.59 13.78
CA PHE A 215 -3.41 6.76 12.91
C PHE A 215 -4.65 6.72 12.00
N THR A 216 -5.69 7.48 12.35
CA THR A 216 -6.95 7.59 11.59
C THR A 216 -7.01 8.80 10.67
#